data_AF-A0A7V2QIH6-F1
#
_entry.id   AF-A0A7V2QIH6-F1
#
_cell.length_a   1.000
_cell.length_b   1.000
_cell.length_c   1.000
_cell.angle_alpha   90.00
_cell.angle_beta   90.00
_cell.angle_gamma   90.00
#
_symmetry.space_group_name_H-M   'P 1'
#
loop_
_entity.id
_entity.type
_entity.pdbx_description
1 polymer ?
#
loop_
_entity_poly.entity_id
_entity_poly.type
_entity_poly.pdbx_seq_one_letter_code
_entity_poly.pdbx_strand_id
1 'polypeptide(L)' 'MAVEKVGEKYRCNVCGNEVVVTEVGGGTLVCCGQDMEKIELKTPEVINLPDSGG' A
#
# COMPACT_ATOMS: atom_id res chain seq x y z
N MET A 1 -2.39 3.20 -14.23
CA MET A 1 -1.00 2.68 -14.22
C MET A 1 -1.06 1.19 -13.96
N ALA A 2 -0.30 0.37 -14.70
CA ALA A 2 -0.31 -1.08 -14.51
C ALA A 2 0.44 -1.48 -13.22
N VAL A 3 0.09 -2.64 -12.66
CA VAL A 3 0.83 -3.25 -11.55
C VAL A 3 2.15 -3.81 -12.10
N GLU A 4 3.27 -3.51 -11.43
CA GLU A 4 4.61 -3.88 -11.92
C GLU A 4 5.33 -4.85 -10.99
N LYS A 5 5.00 -4.86 -9.69
CA LYS A 5 5.76 -5.63 -8.70
C LYS A 5 4.90 -6.23 -7.58
N VAL A 6 5.24 -7.45 -7.17
CA VAL A 6 4.75 -8.06 -5.92
C VAL A 6 5.17 -7.21 -4.72
N GLY A 7 4.23 -7.00 -3.80
CA GLY A 7 4.41 -6.21 -2.58
C GLY A 7 4.05 -4.73 -2.72
N GLU A 8 3.69 -4.27 -3.93
CA GLU A 8 3.12 -2.93 -4.10
C GLU A 8 1.80 -2.82 -3.33
N LYS A 9 1.60 -1.65 -2.70
CA LYS A 9 0.38 -1.33 -1.99
C LYS A 9 -0.42 -0.31 -2.78
N TYR A 10 -1.72 -0.52 -2.79
CA TYR A 10 -2.66 0.37 -3.45
C TYR A 10 -3.81 0.71 -2.53
N ARG A 11 -4.30 1.95 -2.62
CA ARG A 11 -5.43 2.46 -1.87
C ARG A 11 -6.50 3.05 -2.79
N CYS A 12 -7.76 2.77 -2.49
CA CYS A 12 -8.90 3.43 -3.11
C CYS A 12 -9.20 4.73 -2.34
N ASN A 13 -9.18 5.87 -3.02
CA ASN A 13 -9.46 7.17 -2.40
C ASN A 13 -10.97 7.45 -2.17
N VAL A 14 -11.86 6.55 -2.64
CA VAL A 14 -13.31 6.67 -2.42
C VAL A 14 -13.76 5.92 -1.18
N CYS A 15 -13.49 4.62 -1.11
CA CYS A 15 -13.94 3.76 -0.02
C CYS A 15 -12.85 3.50 1.04
N GLY A 16 -11.59 3.86 0.75
CA GLY A 16 -10.46 3.63 1.65
C GLY A 16 -9.88 2.22 1.62
N ASN A 17 -10.36 1.32 0.75
CA ASN A 17 -9.86 -0.06 0.68
C ASN A 17 -8.36 -0.10 0.29
N GLU A 18 -7.59 -0.92 0.99
CA GLU A 18 -6.15 -1.08 0.78
C GLU A 18 -5.83 -2.54 0.41
N VAL A 19 -5.01 -2.72 -0.62
CA VAL A 19 -4.62 -4.04 -1.11
C VAL A 19 -3.10 -4.12 -1.30
N VAL A 20 -2.55 -5.32 -1.13
CA VAL A 20 -1.17 -5.67 -1.45
C VAL A 20 -1.17 -6.59 -2.66
N VAL A 21 -0.32 -6.31 -3.63
CA VAL A 21 -0.11 -7.18 -4.78
C VAL A 21 0.63 -8.44 -4.34
N THR A 22 0.01 -9.61 -4.48
CA THR A 22 0.66 -10.91 -4.20
C THR A 22 1.22 -11.56 -5.45
N GLU A 23 0.70 -11.22 -6.63
CA GLU A 23 1.16 -11.69 -7.93
C GLU A 23 0.93 -10.60 -8.98
N VAL A 24 1.86 -10.42 -9.92
CA VAL A 24 1.80 -9.34 -10.91
C VAL A 24 0.95 -9.77 -12.10
N GLY A 25 -0.04 -8.95 -12.44
CA GLY A 25 -0.76 -8.99 -13.72
C GLY A 25 -0.65 -7.64 -14.41
N GLY A 26 -0.55 -7.60 -15.74
CA GLY A 26 -0.32 -6.36 -16.51
C GLY A 26 -1.49 -5.36 -16.55
N GLY A 27 -2.51 -5.52 -15.70
CA GLY A 27 -3.68 -4.65 -15.63
C GLY A 27 -3.52 -3.52 -14.60
N THR A 28 -4.40 -2.53 -14.70
CA THR A 28 -4.57 -1.48 -13.67
C THR A 28 -5.57 -1.95 -12.61
N LEU A 29 -5.28 -1.70 -11.33
CA LEU A 29 -6.23 -1.97 -10.25
C LEU A 29 -7.31 -0.89 -10.21
N VAL A 30 -8.58 -1.32 -10.21
CA VAL A 30 -9.75 -0.43 -10.20
C VAL A 30 -10.64 -0.77 -9.00
N CYS A 31 -11.04 0.25 -8.26
CA CYS A 31 -11.99 0.14 -7.15
C CYS A 31 -12.93 1.34 -7.17
N CYS A 32 -14.23 1.14 -6.94
CA CYS A 32 -15.25 2.21 -7.03
C CYS A 32 -15.28 2.96 -8.38
N GLY A 33 -14.92 2.28 -9.48
CA GLY A 33 -14.94 2.87 -10.82
C GLY A 33 -13.78 3.82 -11.12
N GLN A 34 -12.72 3.84 -10.30
CA GLN A 34 -11.50 4.60 -10.55
C GLN A 34 -10.25 3.76 -10.34
N ASP A 35 -9.16 4.19 -10.98
CA ASP A 35 -7.82 3.67 -10.76
C ASP A 35 -7.40 3.85 -9.30
N MET A 36 -6.86 2.80 -8.70
CA MET A 36 -6.32 2.88 -7.34
C MET A 36 -4.97 3.61 -7.32
N GLU A 37 -4.68 4.29 -6.21
CA GLU A 37 -3.42 5.01 -6.01
C GLU A 37 -2.36 4.09 -5.37
N LYS A 38 -1.16 4.04 -5.94
CA LYS A 38 -0.02 3.34 -5.34
C LYS A 38 0.48 4.12 -4.13
N ILE A 39 0.56 3.47 -2.97
CA ILE A 39 1.05 4.07 -1.74
C ILE A 39 2.41 3.48 -1.35
N GLU A 40 3.33 4.34 -0.92
CA GLU A 40 4.63 3.90 -0.43
C GLU A 40 4.51 3.38 1.00
N LEU A 41 5.01 2.17 1.22
CA LEU A 41 5.31 1.69 2.56
C LEU A 41 6.46 2.52 3.12
N LYS A 42 6.15 3.55 3.90
CA LYS A 42 7.13 4.08 4.84
C LYS A 42 7.43 2.96 5.81
N THR A 43 8.66 2.44 5.79
CA THR A 43 9.17 1.67 6.93
C THR A 43 8.91 2.51 8.17
N PRO A 44 8.32 1.95 9.24
CA PRO A 44 8.25 2.68 10.49
C PRO A 44 9.69 3.03 10.82
N GLU A 45 10.00 4.33 10.79
CA GLU A 45 11.23 4.84 11.36
C GLU A 45 11.24 4.27 12.78
N VAL A 46 12.30 3.52 13.10
CA VAL A 46 12.48 2.91 14.41
C VAL A 46 12.47 4.06 15.40
N ILE A 47 11.29 4.39 15.92
CA ILE A 47 11.13 5.22 17.09
C ILE A 47 11.80 4.37 18.17
N ASN A 48 13.03 4.76 18.53
CA ASN A 48 13.69 4.27 19.71
C ASN A 48 12.71 4.51 20.86
N LEU A 49 11.93 3.50 21.19
CA LEU A 49 11.03 3.53 22.31
C LEU A 49 11.98 3.50 23.52
N PRO A 50 12.12 4.59 24.30
CA PRO A 50 12.98 4.54 25.45
C PRO A 50 12.36 3.54 26.41
N ASP A 51 13.09 2.44 26.67
CA ASP A 51 12.76 1.48 27.69
C ASP A 51 12.51 2.25 28.98
N SER A 52 11.24 2.36 29.34
CA SER A 52 10.80 2.92 30.61
C SER A 52 11.08 1.88 31.69
N GLY A 53 12.37 1.66 31.96
CA GLY A 53 12.83 0.99 33.17
C GLY A 53 12.86 2.01 34.30
N GLY A 54 12.02 1.76 35.31
CA GLY A 54 11.95 2.55 36.54
C GLY A 54 13.16 2.39 37.46
#